data_AF-A0A517N4P6-F1
#
_entry.id   AF-A0A517N4P6-F1
#
_cell.length_a   1.000
_cell.length_b   1.000
_cell.length_c   1.000
_cell.angle_alpha   90.00
_cell.angle_beta   90.00
_cell.angle_gamma   90.00
#
_symmetry.space_group_name_H-M   'P 1'
#
loop_
_entity.id
_entity.type
_entity.pdbx_description
1 polymer ?
#
loop_
_entity_poly.entity_id
_entity_poly.type
_entity_poly.pdbx_seq_one_letter_code
_entity_poly.pdbx_strand_id
1 'polypeptide(L)'
;MPVSARRLISNMLDDLKEERDELALQIHLGKQDAKSELNRLGQKLDELDQRYQPLKNAVEETGGDVWDALQLVGDEVKDGFHRIRKSIT
;
A
#
# COMPACT_ATOMS: atom_id res chain seq x y z
N MET A 1 6.52 -12.57 18.91
CA MET A 1 5.64 -12.17 17.79
C MET A 1 5.60 -13.28 16.75
N PRO A 2 4.43 -13.78 16.32
CA PRO A 2 4.38 -14.84 15.32
C PRO A 2 4.79 -14.28 13.95
N VAL A 3 5.57 -15.07 13.21
CA VAL A 3 6.07 -14.79 11.83
C VAL A 3 4.94 -14.38 10.86
N SER A 4 3.69 -14.66 11.23
CA SER A 4 2.45 -14.39 10.50
C SER A 4 2.22 -12.90 10.17
N ALA A 5 2.35 -11.99 11.14
CA ALA A 5 2.01 -10.57 10.94
C ALA A 5 2.92 -9.88 9.92
N ARG A 6 4.22 -10.19 9.95
CA ARG A 6 5.20 -9.68 8.98
C ARG A 6 4.89 -10.15 7.56
N ARG A 7 4.54 -11.43 7.41
CA ARG A 7 4.14 -12.00 6.11
C ARG A 7 2.86 -11.34 5.56
N LEU A 8 1.88 -11.07 6.42
CA LEU A 8 0.65 -10.40 6.01
C LEU A 8 0.92 -9.00 5.46
N ILE A 9 1.74 -8.20 6.17
CA ILE A 9 2.11 -6.85 5.72
C ILE A 9 2.93 -6.91 4.44
N SER A 10 3.88 -7.86 4.33
CA SER A 10 4.67 -8.04 3.11
C SER A 10 3.78 -8.33 1.90
N ASN A 11 2.88 -9.31 2.03
CA ASN A 11 1.99 -9.68 0.94
C ASN A 11 1.07 -8.52 0.57
N MET A 12 0.54 -7.80 1.56
CA MET A 12 -0.28 -6.60 1.32
C MET A 12 0.51 -5.53 0.55
N LEU A 13 1.77 -5.27 0.92
CA LEU A 13 2.63 -4.31 0.21
C LEU A 13 2.89 -4.74 -1.24
N ASP A 14 3.13 -6.02 -1.46
CA ASP A 14 3.38 -6.57 -2.79
C ASP A 14 2.11 -6.50 -3.66
N ASP A 15 0.95 -6.88 -3.12
CA ASP A 15 -0.36 -6.76 -3.79
C ASP A 15 -0.66 -5.30 -4.17
N LEU A 16 -0.41 -4.36 -3.26
CA LEU A 16 -0.62 -2.93 -3.51
C LEU A 16 0.33 -2.40 -4.60
N LYS A 17 1.56 -2.89 -4.68
CA LYS A 17 2.51 -2.49 -5.73
C LYS A 17 2.05 -2.99 -7.10
N GLU A 18 1.60 -4.25 -7.17
CA GLU A 18 1.04 -4.82 -8.40
C GLU A 18 -0.22 -4.04 -8.84
N GLU A 19 -1.15 -3.78 -7.93
CA GLU A 19 -2.37 -3.02 -8.24
C GLU A 19 -2.06 -1.59 -8.70
N ARG A 20 -1.09 -0.90 -8.08
CA ARG A 20 -0.62 0.42 -8.53
C ARG A 20 -0.14 0.36 -9.98
N ASP A 21 0.66 -0.64 -10.33
CA ASP A 21 1.25 -0.78 -11.65
C ASP A 21 0.16 -1.10 -12.69
N GLU A 22 -0.82 -1.95 -12.35
CA GLU A 22 -2.00 -2.20 -13.18
C GLU A 22 -2.84 -0.92 -13.41
N LEU A 23 -3.12 -0.17 -12.35
CA LEU A 23 -3.88 1.08 -12.43
C LEU A 23 -3.13 2.14 -13.24
N ALA A 24 -1.81 2.20 -13.13
CA ALA A 24 -0.97 3.10 -13.91
C ALA A 24 -1.09 2.81 -15.42
N LEU A 25 -1.14 1.54 -15.80
CA LEU A 25 -1.36 1.12 -17.19
C LEU A 25 -2.77 1.48 -17.67
N GLN A 26 -3.79 1.32 -16.83
CA GLN A 26 -5.19 1.60 -17.19
C GLN A 26 -5.51 3.10 -17.27
N ILE A 27 -4.84 3.95 -16.48
CA ILE A 27 -5.04 5.42 -16.46
C ILE A 27 -4.46 6.13 -17.69
N HIS A 28 -3.79 5.42 -18.61
CA HIS A 28 -3.12 5.98 -19.78
C HIS A 28 -3.98 6.95 -20.64
N LEU A 29 -5.31 6.88 -20.55
CA LEU A 29 -6.24 7.76 -21.28
C LEU A 29 -6.99 8.75 -20.35
N GLY A 30 -6.44 9.95 -20.19
CA GLY A 30 -7.23 11.19 -20.01
C GLY A 30 -7.85 11.51 -18.64
N LYS A 31 -7.75 10.66 -17.62
CA LYS A 31 -8.29 10.95 -16.28
C LYS A 31 -7.22 11.56 -15.37
N GLN A 32 -6.94 12.85 -15.56
CA GLN A 32 -5.92 13.60 -14.80
C GLN A 32 -6.15 13.55 -13.29
N ASP A 33 -7.42 13.52 -12.84
CA ASP A 33 -7.78 13.39 -11.43
C ASP A 33 -7.42 12.00 -10.88
N ALA A 34 -7.74 10.93 -11.63
CA ALA A 34 -7.39 9.56 -11.28
C ALA A 34 -5.87 9.37 -11.23
N LYS A 35 -5.13 9.98 -12.17
CA LYS A 35 -3.66 9.96 -12.17
C LYS A 35 -3.06 10.68 -10.95
N SER A 36 -3.64 11.81 -10.57
CA SER A 36 -3.20 12.59 -9.41
C SER A 36 -3.43 11.83 -8.11
N GLU A 37 -4.60 11.20 -7.96
CA GLU A 37 -4.90 10.35 -6.82
C GLU A 37 -4.04 9.08 -6.80
N LEU A 38 -3.81 8.43 -7.95
CA LEU A 38 -2.91 7.27 -8.04
C LEU A 38 -1.50 7.63 -7.59
N ASN A 39 -0.96 8.77 -8.02
CA ASN A 39 0.36 9.23 -7.60
C ASN A 39 0.41 9.50 -6.09
N ARG A 40 -0.63 10.13 -5.53
CA ARG A 40 -0.70 10.41 -4.09
C ARG A 40 -0.75 9.13 -3.25
N LEU A 41 -1.54 8.15 -3.66
CA LEU A 41 -1.63 6.85 -3.00
C LEU A 41 -0.35 6.02 -3.20
N GLY A 42 0.28 6.12 -4.37
CA GLY A 42 1.59 5.52 -4.64
C GLY A 42 2.69 6.06 -3.72
N GLN A 43 2.71 7.36 -3.46
CA GLN A 43 3.63 7.95 -2.48
C GLN A 43 3.40 7.41 -1.07
N LYS A 44 2.14 7.28 -0.63
CA LYS A 44 1.81 6.65 0.66
C LYS A 44 2.29 5.20 0.73
N LEU A 45 2.14 4.44 -0.36
CA LEU A 45 2.64 3.06 -0.46
C LEU A 45 4.17 3.00 -0.35
N ASP A 46 4.88 3.90 -1.00
CA ASP A 46 6.35 3.98 -0.92
C ASP A 46 6.81 4.35 0.50
N GLU A 47 6.14 5.31 1.16
CA GLU A 47 6.39 5.64 2.57
C GLU A 47 6.12 4.44 3.49
N LEU A 48 5.07 3.66 3.21
CA LEU A 48 4.73 2.45 3.95
C LEU A 48 5.84 1.41 3.84
N ASP A 49 6.32 1.15 2.61
CA ASP A 49 7.42 0.22 2.36
C ASP A 49 8.70 0.68 3.06
N GLN A 50 9.05 1.96 2.96
CA GLN A 50 10.23 2.52 3.65
C GLN A 50 10.18 2.34 5.17
N ARG A 51 8.99 2.46 5.78
CA ARG A 51 8.79 2.20 7.21
C ARG A 51 8.80 0.71 7.55
N TYR A 52 8.31 -0.13 6.64
CA TYR A 52 8.30 -1.58 6.81
C TYR A 52 9.70 -2.22 6.70
N GLN A 53 10.56 -1.75 5.78
CA GLN A 53 11.90 -2.30 5.54
C GLN A 53 12.78 -2.44 6.80
N PRO A 54 12.89 -1.45 7.70
CA PRO A 54 13.64 -1.63 8.96
C PRO A 54 12.88 -2.52 9.95
N LEU A 55 11.55 -2.46 9.97
CA LEU A 55 10.71 -3.21 10.89
C LEU A 55 10.67 -4.72 10.62
N LYS A 56 10.77 -5.14 9.35
CA LYS A 56 10.75 -6.56 8.98
C LYS A 56 11.92 -7.35 9.60
N ASN A 57 13.06 -6.67 9.79
CA ASN A 57 14.29 -7.21 10.34
C ASN A 57 14.45 -6.96 11.85
N ALA A 58 13.77 -5.94 12.39
CA ALA A 58 13.78 -5.65 13.82
C ALA A 58 13.08 -6.76 14.61
N VAL A 59 13.67 -7.21 15.72
CA VAL A 59 13.07 -8.16 16.66
C VAL A 59 12.57 -7.35 17.86
N GLU A 60 11.46 -6.63 17.70
CA GLU A 60 10.88 -5.86 18.81
C GLU A 60 9.58 -6.52 19.30
N GLU A 61 9.57 -6.87 20.59
CA GLU A 61 8.41 -7.35 21.37
C GLU A 61 7.31 -6.28 21.52
N THR A 62 7.57 -5.03 21.13
CA THR A 62 6.69 -3.86 21.31
C THR A 62 6.08 -3.34 20.00
N GLY A 63 6.30 -4.01 18.86
CA GLY A 63 5.91 -3.48 17.55
C GLY A 63 4.42 -3.53 17.19
N GLY A 64 3.53 -4.04 18.06
CA GLY A 64 2.11 -4.25 17.75
C GLY A 64 1.41 -3.01 17.19
N ASP A 65 1.54 -1.89 17.89
CA ASP A 65 0.93 -0.61 17.48
C ASP A 65 1.46 -0.10 16.14
N VAL A 66 2.73 -0.39 15.82
CA VAL A 66 3.33 0.01 14.54
C VAL A 66 2.84 -0.87 13.41
N TRP A 67 2.66 -2.18 13.66
CA TRP A 67 2.07 -3.10 12.68
C TRP A 67 0.62 -2.75 12.38
N ASP A 68 -0.17 -2.41 13.40
CA ASP A 68 -1.56 -1.98 13.22
C ASP A 68 -1.65 -0.66 12.44
N ALA A 69 -0.75 0.28 12.71
CA ALA A 69 -0.66 1.52 11.94
C ALA A 69 -0.28 1.27 10.47
N LEU A 70 0.66 0.35 10.22
CA LEU A 70 1.04 -0.04 8.85
C LEU A 70 -0.14 -0.69 8.11
N GLN A 71 -0.88 -1.57 8.79
CA GLN A 71 -2.05 -2.23 8.22
C GLN A 71 -3.15 -1.21 7.89
N LEU A 72 -3.43 -0.28 8.80
CA LEU A 72 -4.45 0.76 8.60
C LEU A 72 -4.15 1.64 7.38
N VAL A 73 -2.88 2.06 7.22
CA VAL A 73 -2.48 2.86 6.05
C VAL A 73 -2.53 2.01 4.77
N GLY A 74 -2.14 0.74 4.84
CA GLY A 74 -2.26 -0.19 3.72
C GLY A 74 -3.72 -0.36 3.25
N ASP A 75 -4.65 -0.52 4.20
CA ASP A 75 -6.09 -0.60 3.92
C ASP A 75 -6.61 0.71 3.29
N GLU A 76 -6.15 1.88 3.76
CA GLU A 76 -6.50 3.18 3.17
C GLU A 76 -6.04 3.30 1.70
N VAL A 77 -4.81 2.84 1.42
CA VAL A 77 -4.24 2.82 0.07
C VAL A 77 -5.03 1.88 -0.84
N LYS A 78 -5.34 0.68 -0.35
CA LYS A 78 -6.14 -0.33 -1.05
C LYS A 78 -7.52 0.20 -1.42
N ASP A 79 -8.22 0.80 -0.46
CA ASP A 79 -9.52 1.40 -0.71
C ASP A 79 -9.44 2.55 -1.73
N GLY A 80 -8.34 3.31 -1.70
CA GLY A 80 -8.06 4.34 -2.70
C GLY A 80 -7.87 3.78 -4.11
N PHE A 81 -7.08 2.71 -4.26
CA PHE A 81 -6.91 2.00 -5.52
C PHE A 81 -8.24 1.44 -6.05
N HIS A 82 -9.06 0.85 -5.18
CA HIS A 82 -10.40 0.37 -5.56
C HIS A 82 -11.31 1.50 -6.08
N ARG A 83 -11.25 2.69 -5.47
CA ARG A 83 -12.00 3.87 -5.96
C ARG A 83 -11.49 4.33 -7.32
N ILE A 84 -10.17 4.35 -7.52
CA ILE A 84 -9.57 4.70 -8.82
C ILE A 84 -10.01 3.69 -9.87
N ARG A 85 -9.91 2.38 -9.59
CA ARG A 85 -10.34 1.30 -10.47
C ARG A 85 -11.79 1.44 -10.93
N LYS A 86 -12.69 1.74 -9.99
CA LYS A 86 -14.10 2.03 -10.28
C LYS A 86 -14.33 3.30 -11.07
N SER A 87 -13.43 4.28 -10.94
CA SER A 87 -13.54 5.55 -11.65
C SER A 87 -13.01 5.43 -13.08
N ILE A 88 -12.14 4.45 -13.37
CA ILE A 88 -11.57 4.22 -14.70
C ILE A 88 -12.32 3.18 -15.54
N THR A 89 -12.89 2.15 -14.90
CA THR A 89 -13.77 1.13 -15.51
C THR A 89 -15.16 1.70 -15.77
#